data_AF-A0A352KY29-F1
#
_entry.id   AF-A0A352KY29-F1
#
_cell.length_a   1.000
_cell.length_b   1.000
_cell.length_c   1.000
_cell.angle_alpha   90.00
_cell.angle_beta   90.00
_cell.angle_gamma   90.00
#
_symmetry.space_group_name_H-M   'P 1'
#
loop_
_entity.id
_entity.type
_entity.pdbx_description
1 polymer ?
#
loop_
_entity_poly.entity_id
_entity_poly.type
_entity_poly.pdbx_seq_one_letter_code
_entity_poly.pdbx_strand_id
1 'polypeptide(L)'
;MLWEMIRRGRWQIPGWFLFGNAFPFLLYAAFRHFQADFADPSFVILHVILLQLSMLMFGLGIVAAQGSLSRLFLLPVSTARIVVWHLLPGGLLLSLEVAASLSMQNAWFGLRQPVFGPALFAASAWASAQMLVGLSHRVLRSILLASIPLVLSFCWFAARYGQWFQQPSYYWYEVTIVEMCTAMLSCAICCFLTVKAVARDRCGERLQALPLWKSVEHSLERIADRLFRSNSEFRSATDAQLWFEWRSKGIALPTIVAFVAFMNAVVVPIRLLITGNWAESLQDFEEFAIGAGLLLPLVASLAGLLLGTTYSGPQSRDHAATIRDLNTQEPFDQMSSFLASRPITSAQYAAVILQTAARAVGWGWTLWALATFTGGFLSLLTNVPLPGMVFSAGSGWYLPGTLLAAWIGITCVASAVLTGRFTRFSMAFVSTIFVSIVFNPVTDQWASQQLKQILLLGLSGLICLLILIGTSLAFASAVRRALLSSRAVRRCVGFWFVLNCVALLLQPPGLPSSVLPCILSFTTLVILPFATTPLAIAWNRHR
;
A
#
# COMPACT_ATOMS: atom_id res chain seq x y z
N MET A 1 4.49 -24.83 14.21
CA MET A 1 4.35 -23.66 13.32
C MET A 1 2.92 -23.14 13.26
N LEU A 2 1.90 -23.91 12.82
CA LEU A 2 0.48 -23.46 12.85
C LEU A 2 0.07 -22.94 14.25
N TRP A 3 0.36 -23.72 15.31
CA TRP A 3 0.14 -23.31 16.69
C TRP A 3 0.81 -21.97 17.04
N GLU A 4 2.02 -21.73 16.54
CA GLU A 4 2.76 -20.50 16.82
C GLU A 4 2.17 -19.31 16.06
N MET A 5 1.75 -19.51 14.82
CA MET A 5 1.01 -18.53 14.03
C MET A 5 -0.31 -18.16 14.72
N ILE A 6 -1.07 -19.14 15.21
CA ILE A 6 -2.30 -18.91 15.98
C ILE A 6 -2.00 -18.19 17.29
N ARG A 7 -0.95 -18.58 18.02
CA ARG A 7 -0.59 -17.96 19.31
C ARG A 7 -0.15 -16.51 19.15
N ARG A 8 0.66 -16.19 18.14
CA ARG A 8 1.11 -14.82 17.82
C ARG A 8 -0.02 -14.00 17.20
N GLY A 9 -0.77 -14.63 16.30
CA GLY A 9 -1.88 -14.06 15.56
C GLY A 9 -3.21 -14.04 16.30
N ARG A 10 -3.28 -14.48 17.56
CA ARG A 10 -4.54 -14.68 18.31
C ARG A 10 -5.49 -13.49 18.29
N TRP A 11 -4.94 -12.27 18.20
CA TRP A 11 -5.71 -11.03 18.09
C TRP A 11 -5.59 -10.39 16.71
N GLN A 12 -4.48 -10.64 16.01
CA GLN A 12 -4.23 -10.04 14.69
C GLN A 12 -5.11 -10.68 13.63
N ILE A 13 -5.18 -12.01 13.56
CA ILE A 13 -5.95 -12.74 12.56
C ILE A 13 -7.45 -12.38 12.71
N PRO A 14 -8.11 -12.54 13.87
CA PRO A 14 -9.50 -12.13 14.01
C PRO A 14 -9.71 -10.62 13.82
N GLY A 15 -8.78 -9.78 14.27
CA GLY A 15 -8.86 -8.34 14.11
C GLY A 15 -8.86 -7.91 12.64
N TRP A 16 -7.95 -8.47 11.83
CA TRP A 16 -7.88 -8.22 10.39
C TRP A 16 -9.03 -8.88 9.63
N PHE A 17 -9.51 -10.04 10.08
CA PHE A 17 -10.71 -10.68 9.55
C PHE A 17 -11.95 -9.80 9.72
N LEU A 18 -12.18 -9.30 10.94
CA LEU A 18 -13.27 -8.37 11.22
C LEU A 18 -13.09 -7.10 10.40
N PHE A 19 -11.88 -6.53 10.37
CA PHE A 19 -11.56 -5.33 9.59
C PHE A 19 -11.83 -5.46 8.10
N GLY A 20 -11.36 -6.54 7.47
CA GLY A 20 -11.56 -6.77 6.04
C GLY A 20 -13.03 -6.96 5.68
N ASN A 21 -13.84 -7.53 6.58
CA ASN A 21 -15.28 -7.68 6.40
C ASN A 21 -16.07 -6.40 6.68
N ALA A 22 -15.56 -5.54 7.54
CA ALA A 22 -16.32 -4.44 8.09
C ALA A 22 -16.80 -3.46 6.98
N PHE A 23 -15.95 -3.10 6.02
CA PHE A 23 -16.35 -2.24 4.90
C PHE A 23 -17.38 -2.91 3.95
N PRO A 24 -17.16 -4.15 3.44
CA PRO A 24 -18.18 -4.87 2.67
C PRO A 24 -19.54 -4.96 3.36
N PHE A 25 -19.57 -5.30 4.66
CA PHE A 25 -20.83 -5.43 5.40
C PHE A 25 -21.58 -4.10 5.51
N LEU A 26 -20.89 -2.99 5.78
CA LEU A 26 -21.53 -1.67 5.80
C LEU A 26 -22.14 -1.32 4.46
N LEU A 27 -21.40 -1.59 3.40
CA LEU A 27 -21.77 -1.17 2.07
C LEU A 27 -22.98 -1.98 1.57
N TYR A 28 -23.00 -3.30 1.80
CA TYR A 28 -24.18 -4.13 1.52
C TYR A 28 -25.37 -3.79 2.42
N ALA A 29 -25.15 -3.44 3.70
CA ALA A 29 -26.22 -2.97 4.58
C ALA A 29 -26.84 -1.66 4.08
N ALA A 30 -26.02 -0.71 3.64
CA ALA A 30 -26.47 0.54 3.04
C ALA A 30 -27.28 0.26 1.75
N PHE A 31 -26.78 -0.59 0.85
CA PHE A 31 -27.51 -0.94 -0.37
C PHE A 31 -28.84 -1.63 -0.11
N ARG A 32 -28.89 -2.53 0.88
CA ARG A 32 -30.15 -3.13 1.30
C ARG A 32 -31.14 -2.09 1.84
N HIS A 33 -30.66 -1.10 2.58
CA HIS A 33 -31.49 0.00 3.08
C HIS A 33 -32.08 0.83 1.94
N PHE A 34 -31.30 1.09 0.89
CA PHE A 34 -31.75 1.79 -0.32
C PHE A 34 -32.50 0.90 -1.32
N GLN A 35 -32.82 -0.35 -0.96
CA GLN A 35 -33.51 -1.32 -1.82
C GLN A 35 -32.82 -1.53 -3.18
N ALA A 36 -31.49 -1.45 -3.21
CA ALA A 36 -30.73 -1.71 -4.42
C ALA A 36 -30.92 -3.17 -4.88
N ASP A 37 -31.09 -3.36 -6.19
CA ASP A 37 -31.22 -4.70 -6.77
C ASP A 37 -29.86 -5.38 -6.83
N PHE A 38 -29.63 -6.37 -5.97
CA PHE A 38 -28.40 -7.16 -5.94
C PHE A 38 -28.18 -8.02 -7.20
N ALA A 39 -29.17 -8.08 -8.12
CA ALA A 39 -29.01 -8.70 -9.43
C ALA A 39 -28.34 -7.78 -10.47
N ASP A 40 -28.17 -6.49 -10.19
CA ASP A 40 -27.51 -5.54 -11.10
C ASP A 40 -26.03 -5.97 -11.34
N PRO A 41 -25.56 -6.06 -12.61
CA PRO A 41 -24.18 -6.35 -12.96
C PRO A 41 -23.13 -5.51 -12.22
N SER A 42 -23.48 -4.28 -11.82
CA SER A 42 -22.62 -3.40 -11.02
C SER A 42 -22.17 -4.03 -9.70
N PHE A 43 -22.99 -4.92 -9.11
CA PHE A 43 -22.64 -5.67 -7.91
C PHE A 43 -21.57 -6.74 -8.14
N VAL A 44 -21.38 -7.20 -9.38
CA VAL A 44 -20.27 -8.11 -9.73
C VAL A 44 -18.95 -7.38 -9.62
N ILE A 45 -18.85 -6.18 -10.19
CA ILE A 45 -17.66 -5.33 -10.11
C ILE A 45 -17.33 -5.00 -8.66
N LEU A 46 -18.36 -4.57 -7.91
CA LEU A 46 -18.23 -4.26 -6.50
C LEU A 46 -17.72 -5.47 -5.69
N HIS A 47 -18.31 -6.65 -5.91
CA HIS A 47 -17.89 -7.89 -5.25
C HIS A 47 -16.41 -8.18 -5.50
N VAL A 48 -15.95 -8.07 -6.75
CA VAL A 48 -14.54 -8.30 -7.10
C VAL A 48 -13.62 -7.33 -6.35
N ILE A 49 -13.96 -6.04 -6.31
CA ILE A 49 -13.17 -5.01 -5.61
C ILE A 49 -13.12 -5.28 -4.10
N LEU A 50 -14.29 -5.51 -3.48
CA LEU A 50 -14.40 -5.76 -2.05
C LEU A 50 -13.67 -7.04 -1.63
N LEU A 51 -13.74 -8.08 -2.46
CA LEU A 51 -13.04 -9.33 -2.24
C LEU A 51 -11.52 -9.14 -2.29
N GLN A 52 -11.00 -8.42 -3.27
CA GLN A 52 -9.56 -8.13 -3.36
C GLN A 52 -9.08 -7.33 -2.14
N LEU A 53 -9.86 -6.32 -1.72
CA LEU A 53 -9.58 -5.55 -0.52
C LEU A 53 -9.58 -6.44 0.73
N SER A 54 -10.59 -7.30 0.89
CA SER A 54 -10.71 -8.23 2.02
C SER A 54 -9.53 -9.20 2.06
N MET A 55 -9.16 -9.79 0.92
CA MET A 55 -8.00 -10.67 0.78
C MET A 55 -6.69 -9.98 1.17
N LEU A 56 -6.50 -8.71 0.77
CA LEU A 56 -5.34 -7.92 1.16
C LEU A 56 -5.29 -7.77 2.68
N MET A 57 -6.41 -7.42 3.32
CA MET A 57 -6.47 -7.21 4.77
C MET A 57 -6.25 -8.50 5.56
N PHE A 58 -6.91 -9.59 5.16
CA PHE A 58 -6.72 -10.92 5.74
C PHE A 58 -5.25 -11.35 5.60
N GLY A 59 -4.70 -11.22 4.40
CA GLY A 59 -3.30 -11.52 4.11
C GLY A 59 -2.32 -10.73 4.99
N LEU A 60 -2.55 -9.43 5.20
CA LEU A 60 -1.74 -8.62 6.12
C LEU A 60 -1.79 -9.14 7.56
N GLY A 61 -2.95 -9.60 8.02
CA GLY A 61 -3.10 -10.23 9.33
C GLY A 61 -2.31 -11.53 9.47
N ILE A 62 -2.34 -12.37 8.43
CA ILE A 62 -1.57 -13.62 8.39
C ILE A 62 -0.06 -13.32 8.36
N VAL A 63 0.39 -12.37 7.53
CA VAL A 63 1.82 -11.97 7.47
C VAL A 63 2.29 -11.44 8.83
N ALA A 64 1.48 -10.60 9.49
CA ALA A 64 1.77 -10.09 10.82
C ALA A 64 1.90 -11.22 11.86
N ALA A 65 1.03 -12.24 11.77
CA ALA A 65 1.03 -13.39 12.67
C ALA A 65 2.22 -14.33 12.44
N GLN A 66 2.62 -14.55 11.18
CA GLN A 66 3.78 -15.37 10.82
C GLN A 66 5.08 -14.75 11.33
N GLY A 67 5.23 -13.44 11.16
CA GLY A 67 6.46 -12.73 11.50
C GLY A 67 7.61 -13.02 10.52
N SER A 68 8.83 -12.62 10.89
CA SER A 68 9.97 -12.70 9.97
C SER A 68 10.48 -14.14 9.78
N LEU A 69 10.62 -14.56 8.52
CA LEU A 69 11.24 -15.81 8.08
C LEU A 69 12.68 -15.95 8.57
N SER A 70 13.41 -14.85 8.71
CA SER A 70 14.82 -14.83 9.09
C SER A 70 15.12 -15.51 10.42
N ARG A 71 14.14 -15.58 11.34
CA ARG A 71 14.28 -16.27 12.63
C ARG A 71 14.49 -17.77 12.48
N LEU A 72 14.03 -18.34 11.37
CA LEU A 72 14.08 -19.77 11.11
C LEU A 72 15.34 -20.17 10.34
N PHE A 73 16.12 -19.21 9.83
CA PHE A 73 17.31 -19.48 9.04
C PHE A 73 18.41 -20.16 9.86
N LEU A 74 18.41 -19.94 11.18
CA LEU A 74 19.34 -20.56 12.12
C LEU A 74 18.96 -21.99 12.51
N LEU A 75 17.75 -22.44 12.21
CA LEU A 75 17.31 -23.78 12.56
C LEU A 75 17.81 -24.81 11.52
N PRO A 76 18.17 -26.03 11.94
CA PRO A 76 18.60 -27.12 11.06
C PRO A 76 17.40 -27.76 10.34
N VAL A 77 16.55 -26.93 9.74
CA VAL A 77 15.37 -27.34 8.96
C VAL A 77 15.64 -27.06 7.50
N SER A 78 15.23 -27.97 6.61
CA SER A 78 15.39 -27.74 5.16
C SER A 78 14.60 -26.51 4.71
N THR A 79 15.15 -25.75 3.76
CA THR A 79 14.51 -24.53 3.25
C THR A 79 13.13 -24.80 2.65
N ALA A 80 12.98 -25.93 1.94
CA ALA A 80 11.70 -26.38 1.43
C ALA A 80 10.65 -26.50 2.54
N ARG A 81 11.02 -27.09 3.69
CA ARG A 81 10.12 -27.14 4.86
C ARG A 81 9.76 -25.75 5.34
N ILE A 82 10.74 -24.86 5.52
CA ILE A 82 10.49 -23.51 6.06
C ILE A 82 9.43 -22.78 5.22
N VAL A 83 9.58 -22.81 3.89
CA VAL A 83 8.66 -22.18 2.94
C VAL A 83 7.30 -22.86 2.92
N VAL A 84 7.26 -24.19 2.78
CA VAL A 84 6.00 -24.95 2.77
C VAL A 84 5.21 -24.72 4.07
N TRP A 85 5.91 -24.62 5.20
CA TRP A 85 5.31 -24.32 6.51
C TRP A 85 4.74 -22.90 6.64
N HIS A 86 5.16 -21.94 5.81
CA HIS A 86 4.54 -20.60 5.75
C HIS A 86 3.43 -20.53 4.71
N LEU A 87 3.64 -21.22 3.59
CA LEU A 87 2.75 -21.16 2.44
C LEU A 87 1.45 -21.94 2.69
N LEU A 88 1.53 -23.20 3.14
CA LEU A 88 0.34 -24.04 3.33
C LEU A 88 -0.60 -23.51 4.44
N PRO A 89 -0.13 -23.25 5.68
CA PRO A 89 -1.04 -22.76 6.72
C PRO A 89 -1.63 -21.39 6.41
N GLY A 90 -0.84 -20.48 5.83
CA GLY A 90 -1.33 -19.16 5.47
C GLY A 90 -2.31 -19.20 4.29
N GLY A 91 -2.07 -20.04 3.29
CA GLY A 91 -2.97 -20.18 2.14
C GLY A 91 -4.29 -20.85 2.52
N LEU A 92 -4.23 -21.88 3.38
CA LEU A 92 -5.42 -22.52 3.94
C LEU A 92 -6.21 -21.54 4.82
N LEU A 93 -5.54 -20.78 5.68
CA LEU A 93 -6.20 -19.80 6.53
C LEU A 93 -6.85 -18.68 5.71
N LEU A 94 -6.14 -18.13 4.72
CA LEU A 94 -6.69 -17.08 3.85
C LEU A 94 -7.90 -17.58 3.05
N SER A 95 -7.82 -18.81 2.53
CA SER A 95 -8.93 -19.47 1.84
C SER A 95 -10.15 -19.64 2.74
N LEU A 96 -9.95 -20.10 3.98
CA LEU A 96 -11.02 -20.24 4.98
C LEU A 96 -11.61 -18.88 5.39
N GLU A 97 -10.78 -17.85 5.56
CA GLU A 97 -11.24 -16.49 5.88
C GLU A 97 -12.09 -15.93 4.73
N VAL A 98 -11.66 -16.09 3.48
CA VAL A 98 -12.47 -15.68 2.32
C VAL A 98 -13.78 -16.47 2.25
N ALA A 99 -13.73 -17.79 2.45
CA ALA A 99 -14.92 -18.64 2.42
C ALA A 99 -15.92 -18.24 3.53
N ALA A 100 -15.43 -18.03 4.74
CA ALA A 100 -16.24 -17.61 5.89
C ALA A 100 -16.83 -16.21 5.66
N SER A 101 -16.02 -15.26 5.20
CA SER A 101 -16.41 -13.89 4.86
C SER A 101 -17.59 -13.87 3.88
N LEU A 102 -17.43 -14.54 2.73
CA LEU A 102 -18.47 -14.60 1.70
C LEU A 102 -19.71 -15.37 2.17
N SER A 103 -19.52 -16.46 2.92
CA SER A 103 -20.65 -17.22 3.48
C SER A 103 -21.47 -16.38 4.47
N MET A 104 -20.81 -15.58 5.31
CA MET A 104 -21.50 -14.67 6.24
C MET A 104 -22.22 -13.56 5.48
N GLN A 105 -21.63 -12.99 4.44
CA GLN A 105 -22.27 -11.97 3.60
C GLN A 105 -23.51 -12.53 2.89
N ASN A 106 -23.40 -13.73 2.29
CA ASN A 106 -24.51 -14.45 1.68
C ASN A 106 -25.63 -14.74 2.69
N ALA A 107 -25.29 -15.24 3.87
CA ALA A 107 -26.28 -15.56 4.91
C ALA A 107 -27.00 -14.32 5.44
N TRP A 108 -26.30 -13.20 5.62
CA TRP A 108 -26.85 -11.99 6.23
C TRP A 108 -27.68 -11.14 5.28
N PHE A 109 -27.23 -11.02 4.03
CA PHE A 109 -27.84 -10.15 3.02
C PHE A 109 -28.66 -10.93 1.97
N GLY A 110 -28.69 -12.26 2.03
CA GLY A 110 -29.34 -13.09 1.02
C GLY A 110 -28.61 -13.04 -0.34
N LEU A 111 -27.33 -12.65 -0.33
CA LEU A 111 -26.51 -12.62 -1.53
C LEU A 111 -26.28 -14.07 -1.99
N ARG A 112 -26.22 -14.27 -3.30
CA ARG A 112 -25.92 -15.58 -3.89
C ARG A 112 -24.48 -15.64 -4.37
N GLN A 113 -23.53 -14.91 -3.77
CA GLN A 113 -22.18 -14.80 -4.33
C GLN A 113 -21.42 -16.14 -4.30
N PRO A 114 -20.55 -16.41 -5.29
CA PRO A 114 -19.78 -17.64 -5.32
C PRO A 114 -18.74 -17.66 -4.20
N VAL A 115 -18.70 -18.76 -3.43
CA VAL A 115 -17.78 -18.90 -2.29
C VAL A 115 -16.52 -19.68 -2.68
N PHE A 116 -16.69 -20.79 -3.41
CA PHE A 116 -15.63 -21.76 -3.65
C PHE A 116 -14.52 -21.24 -4.57
N GLY A 117 -14.88 -20.61 -5.70
CA GLY A 117 -13.92 -20.01 -6.63
C GLY A 117 -13.00 -18.98 -5.96
N PRO A 118 -13.54 -17.92 -5.34
CA PRO A 118 -12.77 -16.96 -4.56
C PRO A 118 -11.88 -17.58 -3.48
N ALA A 119 -12.39 -18.56 -2.73
CA ALA A 119 -11.60 -19.22 -1.69
C ALA A 119 -10.41 -19.99 -2.28
N LEU A 120 -10.58 -20.67 -3.42
CA LEU A 120 -9.51 -21.38 -4.12
C LEU A 120 -8.47 -20.41 -4.69
N PHE A 121 -8.93 -19.31 -5.29
CA PHE A 121 -8.05 -18.23 -5.74
C PHE A 121 -7.26 -17.61 -4.59
N ALA A 122 -7.85 -17.47 -3.41
CA ALA A 122 -7.17 -16.89 -2.26
C ALA A 122 -5.94 -17.70 -1.85
N ALA A 123 -5.99 -19.03 -1.92
CA ALA A 123 -4.84 -19.88 -1.66
C ALA A 123 -3.71 -19.67 -2.70
N SER A 124 -4.04 -19.52 -3.98
CA SER A 124 -3.03 -19.27 -5.02
C SER A 124 -2.44 -17.87 -4.96
N ALA A 125 -3.28 -16.85 -4.73
CA ALA A 125 -2.85 -15.49 -4.50
C ALA A 125 -1.90 -15.40 -3.30
N TRP A 126 -2.18 -16.14 -2.21
CA TRP A 126 -1.28 -16.24 -1.07
C TRP A 126 0.09 -16.81 -1.43
N ALA A 127 0.11 -17.91 -2.20
CA ALA A 127 1.36 -18.51 -2.65
C ALA A 127 2.21 -17.52 -3.47
N SER A 128 1.58 -16.75 -4.36
CA SER A 128 2.27 -15.68 -5.11
C SER A 128 2.72 -14.53 -4.21
N ALA A 129 1.89 -14.12 -3.25
CA ALA A 129 2.21 -13.04 -2.30
C ALA A 129 3.34 -13.42 -1.33
N GLN A 130 3.46 -14.69 -0.95
CA GLN A 130 4.57 -15.17 -0.12
C GLN A 130 5.93 -15.01 -0.80
N MET A 131 5.97 -15.08 -2.13
CA MET A 131 7.16 -14.73 -2.89
C MET A 131 7.54 -13.27 -2.65
N LEU A 132 6.56 -12.37 -2.59
CA LEU A 132 6.76 -10.95 -2.29
C LEU A 132 7.23 -10.73 -0.85
N VAL A 133 6.62 -11.40 0.12
CA VAL A 133 7.02 -11.29 1.54
C VAL A 133 8.44 -11.81 1.75
N GLY A 134 8.77 -12.99 1.21
CA GLY A 134 10.09 -13.60 1.33
C GLY A 134 11.20 -12.81 0.62
N LEU A 135 10.86 -12.08 -0.45
CA LEU A 135 11.81 -11.27 -1.22
C LEU A 135 11.79 -9.77 -0.87
N SER A 136 10.80 -9.31 -0.11
CA SER A 136 10.58 -7.90 0.24
C SER A 136 11.74 -7.27 1.01
N HIS A 137 12.57 -8.10 1.62
CA HIS A 137 13.73 -7.64 2.38
C HIS A 137 14.86 -7.10 1.51
N ARG A 138 14.80 -7.21 0.18
CA ARG A 138 15.98 -6.97 -0.67
C ARG A 138 15.63 -6.23 -1.96
N VAL A 139 15.70 -4.90 -1.92
CA VAL A 139 15.69 -3.97 -3.08
C VAL A 139 14.35 -3.93 -3.85
N LEU A 140 13.97 -2.74 -4.33
CA LEU A 140 12.78 -2.51 -5.18
C LEU A 140 12.66 -3.53 -6.33
N ARG A 141 13.80 -3.94 -6.90
CA ARG A 141 13.91 -4.95 -7.97
C ARG A 141 13.25 -6.28 -7.61
N SER A 142 13.51 -6.79 -6.41
CA SER A 142 12.96 -8.08 -5.99
C SER A 142 11.47 -7.97 -5.68
N ILE A 143 11.00 -6.81 -5.20
CA ILE A 143 9.58 -6.55 -4.97
C ILE A 143 8.82 -6.55 -6.29
N LEU A 144 9.33 -5.83 -7.30
CA LEU A 144 8.71 -5.79 -8.63
C LEU A 144 8.66 -7.18 -9.26
N LEU A 145 9.77 -7.91 -9.26
CA LEU A 145 9.83 -9.27 -9.81
C LEU A 145 8.91 -10.23 -9.03
N ALA A 146 8.83 -10.07 -7.71
CA ALA A 146 7.95 -10.88 -6.89
C ALA A 146 6.47 -10.54 -7.07
N SER A 147 6.15 -9.32 -7.50
CA SER A 147 4.77 -8.88 -7.73
C SER A 147 4.19 -9.43 -9.03
N ILE A 148 5.01 -9.79 -10.03
CA ILE A 148 4.55 -10.29 -11.34
C ILE A 148 3.57 -11.47 -11.22
N PRO A 149 3.91 -12.60 -10.55
CA PRO A 149 2.97 -13.72 -10.44
C PRO A 149 1.71 -13.35 -9.66
N LEU A 150 1.79 -12.42 -8.72
CA LEU A 150 0.62 -11.91 -8.00
C LEU A 150 -0.30 -11.13 -8.94
N VAL A 151 0.25 -10.17 -9.70
CA VAL A 151 -0.50 -9.38 -10.70
C VAL A 151 -1.12 -10.29 -11.75
N LEU A 152 -0.36 -11.24 -12.31
CA LEU A 152 -0.88 -12.20 -13.28
C LEU A 152 -2.00 -13.06 -12.69
N SER A 153 -1.91 -13.46 -11.43
CA SER A 153 -2.97 -14.21 -10.75
C SER A 153 -4.24 -13.37 -10.60
N PHE A 154 -4.13 -12.08 -10.26
CA PHE A 154 -5.28 -11.17 -10.22
C PHE A 154 -5.87 -10.88 -11.60
N CYS A 155 -5.05 -10.76 -12.65
CA CYS A 155 -5.54 -10.64 -14.02
C CYS A 155 -6.31 -11.91 -14.44
N TRP A 156 -5.78 -13.09 -14.12
CA TRP A 156 -6.46 -14.36 -14.36
C TRP A 156 -7.78 -14.44 -13.59
N PHE A 157 -7.81 -14.00 -12.33
CA PHE A 157 -9.01 -13.94 -11.52
C PHE A 157 -10.07 -13.00 -12.09
N ALA A 158 -9.67 -11.79 -12.53
CA ALA A 158 -10.58 -10.85 -13.18
C ALA A 158 -11.19 -11.46 -14.46
N ALA A 159 -10.38 -12.17 -15.25
CA ALA A 159 -10.82 -12.89 -16.45
C ALA A 159 -11.73 -14.11 -16.16
N ARG A 160 -12.04 -14.43 -14.90
CA ARG A 160 -13.07 -15.41 -14.52
C ARG A 160 -14.42 -14.77 -14.22
N TYR A 161 -14.45 -13.45 -13.99
CA TYR A 161 -15.67 -12.69 -13.78
C TYR A 161 -16.11 -11.91 -15.02
N GLY A 162 -15.30 -11.92 -16.08
CA GLY A 162 -15.53 -11.28 -17.37
C GLY A 162 -14.50 -11.79 -18.37
N GLN A 163 -14.55 -11.34 -19.63
CA GLN A 163 -13.47 -11.66 -20.57
C GLN A 163 -12.19 -10.89 -20.21
N TRP A 164 -11.05 -11.33 -20.75
CA TRP A 164 -9.80 -10.59 -20.60
C TRP A 164 -9.99 -9.13 -21.05
N PHE A 165 -9.61 -8.19 -20.19
CA PHE A 165 -9.70 -6.75 -20.44
C PHE A 165 -11.13 -6.19 -20.59
N GLN A 166 -12.15 -6.95 -20.19
CA GLN A 166 -13.52 -6.47 -20.07
C GLN A 166 -13.93 -6.30 -18.61
N GLN A 167 -14.96 -5.49 -18.38
CA GLN A 167 -15.53 -5.32 -17.05
C GLN A 167 -16.15 -6.66 -16.58
N PRO A 168 -16.05 -6.98 -15.27
CA PRO A 168 -16.75 -8.10 -14.67
C PRO A 168 -18.26 -8.07 -14.97
N SER A 169 -18.78 -9.10 -15.63
CA SER A 169 -20.18 -9.18 -16.06
C SER A 169 -20.93 -10.39 -15.48
N TYR A 170 -20.20 -11.39 -14.96
CA TYR A 170 -20.81 -12.57 -14.36
C TYR A 170 -20.04 -13.06 -13.13
N TYR A 171 -20.72 -13.82 -12.28
CA TYR A 171 -20.13 -14.44 -11.10
C TYR A 171 -19.47 -15.77 -11.45
N TRP A 172 -18.30 -16.03 -10.87
CA TRP A 172 -17.56 -17.29 -11.03
C TRP A 172 -18.15 -18.43 -10.18
N TYR A 173 -19.32 -18.94 -10.57
CA TYR A 173 -20.01 -20.03 -9.88
C TYR A 173 -19.41 -21.41 -10.17
N GLU A 174 -19.13 -21.67 -11.44
CA GLU A 174 -18.68 -22.98 -11.90
C GLU A 174 -17.15 -23.02 -11.91
N VAL A 175 -16.58 -23.72 -10.93
CA VAL A 175 -15.13 -23.95 -10.88
C VAL A 175 -14.81 -25.23 -11.63
N THR A 176 -14.11 -25.10 -12.75
CA THR A 176 -13.72 -26.23 -13.59
C THR A 176 -12.48 -26.94 -13.05
N ILE A 177 -12.29 -28.21 -13.40
CA ILE A 177 -11.09 -28.98 -13.05
C ILE A 177 -9.82 -28.28 -13.54
N VAL A 178 -9.88 -27.69 -14.74
CA VAL A 178 -8.74 -26.95 -15.34
C VAL A 178 -8.35 -25.76 -14.46
N GLU A 179 -9.32 -25.03 -13.90
CA GLU A 179 -9.04 -23.91 -13.00
C GLU A 179 -8.42 -24.37 -11.68
N MET A 180 -8.89 -25.50 -11.12
CA MET A 180 -8.29 -26.09 -9.93
C MET A 180 -6.83 -26.50 -10.20
N CYS A 181 -6.57 -27.19 -11.32
CA CYS A 181 -5.23 -27.56 -11.74
C CYS A 181 -4.34 -26.33 -11.97
N THR A 182 -4.88 -25.26 -12.56
CA THR A 182 -4.16 -24.01 -12.80
C THR A 182 -3.76 -23.33 -11.49
N ALA A 183 -4.67 -23.25 -10.52
CA ALA A 183 -4.37 -22.70 -9.20
C ALA A 183 -3.33 -23.54 -8.44
N MET A 184 -3.45 -24.87 -8.48
CA MET A 184 -2.47 -25.79 -7.88
C MET A 184 -1.09 -25.66 -8.54
N LEU A 185 -1.03 -25.58 -9.87
CA LEU A 185 0.21 -25.40 -10.61
C LEU A 185 0.85 -24.04 -10.27
N SER A 186 0.06 -22.97 -10.21
CA SER A 186 0.52 -21.65 -9.78
C SER A 186 1.12 -21.69 -8.36
N CYS A 187 0.43 -22.33 -7.41
CA CYS A 187 0.94 -22.56 -6.06
C CYS A 187 2.27 -23.32 -6.06
N ALA A 188 2.38 -24.39 -6.85
CA ALA A 188 3.59 -25.21 -6.93
C ALA A 188 4.77 -24.43 -7.50
N ILE A 189 4.55 -23.66 -8.59
CA ILE A 189 5.56 -22.79 -9.20
C ILE A 189 6.00 -21.71 -8.20
N CYS A 190 5.06 -21.01 -7.56
CA CYS A 190 5.37 -19.98 -6.58
C CYS A 190 6.11 -20.56 -5.36
N CYS A 191 5.72 -21.74 -4.89
CA CYS A 191 6.42 -22.45 -3.82
C CYS A 191 7.86 -22.77 -4.22
N PHE A 192 8.08 -23.35 -5.40
CA PHE A 192 9.41 -23.67 -5.90
C PHE A 192 10.30 -22.43 -6.03
N LEU A 193 9.77 -21.34 -6.59
CA LEU A 193 10.49 -20.06 -6.70
C LEU A 193 10.82 -19.48 -5.33
N THR A 194 9.89 -19.54 -4.37
CA THR A 194 10.09 -19.07 -3.01
C THR A 194 11.13 -19.92 -2.27
N VAL A 195 11.15 -21.25 -2.46
CA VAL A 195 12.18 -22.13 -1.90
C VAL A 195 13.56 -21.77 -2.42
N LYS A 196 13.70 -21.55 -3.73
CA LYS A 196 14.97 -21.10 -4.33
C LYS A 196 15.39 -19.73 -3.78
N ALA A 197 14.45 -18.81 -3.65
CA ALA A 197 14.70 -17.50 -3.08
C ALA A 197 15.23 -17.56 -1.66
N VAL A 198 14.51 -18.26 -0.77
CA VAL A 198 14.90 -18.39 0.64
C VAL A 198 16.19 -19.20 0.78
N ALA A 199 16.46 -20.16 -0.11
CA ALA A 199 17.70 -20.95 -0.04
C ALA A 199 18.92 -20.07 -0.30
N ARG A 200 18.84 -19.20 -1.31
CA ARG A 200 19.88 -18.21 -1.59
C ARG A 200 20.00 -17.18 -0.47
N ASP A 201 18.87 -16.72 0.06
CA ASP A 201 18.82 -15.78 1.19
C ASP A 201 19.55 -16.35 2.43
N ARG A 202 19.36 -17.64 2.74
CA ARG A 202 20.09 -18.34 3.81
C ARG A 202 21.59 -18.46 3.54
N CYS A 203 21.99 -18.63 2.28
CA CYS A 203 23.39 -18.62 1.88
C CYS A 203 23.98 -17.19 1.82
N GLY A 204 23.18 -16.15 2.07
CA GLY A 204 23.57 -14.76 1.89
C GLY A 204 23.51 -14.29 0.44
N GLU A 205 23.50 -15.19 -0.55
CA GLU A 205 23.44 -14.86 -1.97
C GLU A 205 22.21 -14.03 -2.35
N ARG A 206 22.40 -13.06 -3.25
CA ARG A 206 21.30 -12.31 -3.85
C ARG A 206 20.69 -13.09 -5.01
N LEU A 207 19.37 -12.95 -5.23
CA LEU A 207 18.76 -13.41 -6.47
C LEU A 207 19.39 -12.63 -7.63
N GLN A 208 20.08 -13.34 -8.51
CA GLN A 208 20.53 -12.75 -9.76
C GLN A 208 19.30 -12.45 -10.62
N ALA A 209 19.13 -11.19 -10.98
CA ALA A 209 18.08 -10.76 -11.89
C ALA A 209 18.20 -11.50 -13.22
N LEU A 210 17.04 -11.84 -13.81
CA LEU A 210 16.96 -12.31 -15.19
C LEU A 210 17.65 -11.28 -16.11
N PRO A 211 18.33 -11.71 -17.18
CA PRO A 211 19.10 -10.80 -18.04
C PRO A 211 18.25 -9.67 -18.65
N LEU A 212 17.00 -9.94 -19.01
CA LEU A 212 16.04 -8.92 -19.46
C LEU A 212 15.78 -7.86 -18.39
N TRP A 213 15.67 -8.28 -17.13
CA TRP A 213 15.42 -7.37 -16.01
C TRP A 213 16.65 -6.50 -15.72
N LYS A 214 17.87 -7.07 -15.82
CA LYS A 214 19.10 -6.28 -15.74
C LYS A 214 19.10 -5.15 -16.77
N SER A 215 18.58 -5.37 -17.98
CA SER A 215 18.49 -4.32 -19.01
C SER A 215 17.49 -3.20 -18.66
N VAL A 216 16.30 -3.57 -18.18
CA VAL A 216 15.27 -2.59 -17.72
C VAL A 216 15.80 -1.78 -16.55
N GLU A 217 16.43 -2.46 -15.61
CA GLU A 217 17.08 -1.87 -14.45
C GLU A 217 18.19 -0.92 -14.83
N HIS A 218 19.11 -1.33 -15.71
CA HIS A 218 20.16 -0.45 -16.21
C HIS A 218 19.55 0.79 -16.91
N SER A 219 18.41 0.63 -17.57
CA SER A 219 17.69 1.75 -18.19
C SER A 219 17.09 2.69 -17.14
N LEU A 220 16.43 2.16 -16.11
CA LEU A 220 15.89 2.92 -14.98
C LEU A 220 17.00 3.60 -14.16
N GLU A 221 18.13 2.92 -13.96
CA GLU A 221 19.29 3.46 -13.27
C GLU A 221 19.98 4.53 -14.09
N ARG A 222 20.13 4.36 -15.40
CA ARG A 222 20.59 5.45 -16.28
C ARG A 222 19.65 6.65 -16.23
N ILE A 223 18.34 6.43 -16.16
CA ILE A 223 17.36 7.53 -16.04
C ILE A 223 17.53 8.22 -14.67
N ALA A 224 17.57 7.46 -13.58
CA ALA A 224 17.79 7.99 -12.24
C ALA A 224 19.13 8.71 -12.12
N ASP A 225 20.20 8.13 -12.65
CA ASP A 225 21.54 8.73 -12.64
C ASP A 225 21.60 9.95 -13.57
N ARG A 226 20.92 9.97 -14.72
CA ARG A 226 20.84 11.19 -15.56
C ARG A 226 20.03 12.30 -14.89
N LEU A 227 18.97 11.95 -14.17
CA LEU A 227 18.13 12.93 -13.49
C LEU A 227 18.78 13.49 -12.21
N PHE A 228 19.65 12.71 -11.55
CA PHE A 228 20.13 13.05 -10.20
C PHE A 228 21.65 13.11 -10.04
N ARG A 229 22.43 12.55 -10.97
CA ARG A 229 23.89 12.64 -10.95
C ARG A 229 24.32 13.88 -11.72
N SER A 230 24.32 15.00 -11.01
CA SER A 230 25.37 15.99 -11.26
C SER A 230 26.70 15.26 -11.01
N ASN A 231 27.66 15.32 -11.94
CA ASN A 231 29.00 14.71 -11.83
C ASN A 231 29.86 15.23 -10.65
N SER A 232 29.24 15.84 -9.63
CA SER A 232 29.88 16.40 -8.45
C SER A 232 29.92 15.39 -7.31
N GLU A 233 31.05 15.39 -6.59
CA GLU A 233 31.21 14.73 -5.30
C GLU A 233 30.08 15.12 -4.32
N PHE A 234 29.69 14.20 -3.43
CA PHE A 234 28.68 14.49 -2.40
C PHE A 234 29.22 15.56 -1.44
N ARG A 235 28.50 16.69 -1.34
CA ARG A 235 28.90 17.82 -0.47
C ARG A 235 28.79 17.50 1.01
N SER A 236 27.94 16.55 1.39
CA SER A 236 27.69 16.18 2.78
C SER A 236 27.30 14.71 2.93
N ALA A 237 27.47 14.17 4.14
CA ALA A 237 27.00 12.82 4.49
C ALA A 237 25.47 12.69 4.39
N THR A 238 24.74 13.77 4.65
CA THR A 238 23.28 13.81 4.49
C THR A 238 22.85 13.70 3.04
N ASP A 239 23.60 14.30 2.11
CA ASP A 239 23.31 14.18 0.67
C ASP A 239 23.59 12.76 0.16
N ALA A 240 24.67 12.14 0.64
CA ALA A 240 24.99 10.75 0.33
C ALA A 240 23.90 9.80 0.87
N GLN A 241 23.46 10.00 2.13
CA GLN A 241 22.38 9.19 2.71
C GLN A 241 21.05 9.42 1.98
N LEU A 242 20.75 10.65 1.57
CA LEU A 242 19.55 10.97 0.80
C LEU A 242 19.56 10.30 -0.56
N TRP A 243 20.69 10.33 -1.27
CA TRP A 243 20.86 9.63 -2.53
C TRP A 243 20.66 8.12 -2.35
N PHE A 244 21.22 7.54 -1.28
CA PHE A 244 21.08 6.12 -0.96
C PHE A 244 19.63 5.72 -0.64
N GLU A 245 18.95 6.45 0.26
CA GLU A 245 17.56 6.18 0.64
C GLU A 245 16.61 6.40 -0.56
N TRP A 246 16.88 7.41 -1.39
CA TRP A 246 16.16 7.63 -2.64
C TRP A 246 16.27 6.43 -3.58
N ARG A 247 17.50 6.01 -3.91
CA ARG A 247 17.73 4.91 -4.84
C ARG A 247 17.18 3.57 -4.33
N SER A 248 17.32 3.30 -3.04
CA SER A 248 16.91 2.02 -2.45
C SER A 248 15.42 1.91 -2.17
N LYS A 249 14.78 3.01 -1.71
CA LYS A 249 13.39 2.99 -1.22
C LYS A 249 12.52 4.09 -1.85
N GLY A 250 13.05 5.30 -2.04
CA GLY A 250 12.29 6.44 -2.55
C GLY A 250 11.71 6.26 -3.95
N ILE A 251 12.37 5.48 -4.82
CA ILE A 251 11.90 5.17 -6.17
C ILE A 251 10.64 4.26 -6.18
N ALA A 252 10.33 3.58 -5.06
CA ALA A 252 9.26 2.59 -5.03
C ALA A 252 7.88 3.14 -5.44
N LEU A 253 7.44 4.25 -4.85
CA LEU A 253 6.13 4.84 -5.15
C LEU A 253 6.02 5.31 -6.62
N PRO A 254 6.97 6.11 -7.16
CA PRO A 254 6.97 6.47 -8.58
C PRO A 254 6.95 5.27 -9.51
N THR A 255 7.71 4.21 -9.23
CA THR A 255 7.73 3.02 -10.08
C THR A 255 6.41 2.25 -10.04
N ILE A 256 5.78 2.11 -8.87
CA ILE A 256 4.46 1.47 -8.77
C ILE A 256 3.43 2.28 -9.57
N VAL A 257 3.41 3.61 -9.41
CA VAL A 257 2.48 4.48 -10.17
C VAL A 257 2.75 4.40 -11.66
N ALA A 258 4.02 4.47 -12.08
CA ALA A 258 4.40 4.34 -13.50
C ALA A 258 3.98 2.98 -14.07
N PHE A 259 4.16 1.90 -13.31
CA PHE A 259 3.74 0.57 -13.73
C PHE A 259 2.23 0.46 -13.89
N VAL A 260 1.45 0.99 -12.93
CA VAL A 260 -0.01 1.02 -13.01
C VAL A 260 -0.48 1.86 -14.21
N ALA A 261 0.11 3.03 -14.41
CA ALA A 261 -0.19 3.90 -15.56
C ALA A 261 0.19 3.22 -16.89
N PHE A 262 1.33 2.54 -16.95
CA PHE A 262 1.77 1.79 -18.12
C PHE A 262 0.83 0.62 -18.42
N MET A 263 0.45 -0.16 -17.41
CA MET A 263 -0.50 -1.26 -17.58
C MET A 263 -1.82 -0.73 -18.12
N ASN A 264 -2.34 0.38 -17.59
CA ASN A 264 -3.55 1.00 -18.10
C ASN A 264 -3.37 1.47 -19.56
N ALA A 265 -2.23 2.10 -19.88
CA ALA A 265 -1.90 2.55 -21.23
C ALA A 265 -1.71 1.39 -22.24
N VAL A 266 -1.43 0.17 -21.80
CA VAL A 266 -1.37 -1.04 -22.64
C VAL A 266 -2.74 -1.70 -22.78
N VAL A 267 -3.51 -1.75 -21.68
CA VAL A 267 -4.84 -2.36 -21.66
C VAL A 267 -5.82 -1.60 -22.56
N VAL A 268 -5.76 -0.26 -22.58
CA VAL A 268 -6.68 0.56 -23.37
C VAL A 268 -6.57 0.29 -24.88
N PRO A 269 -5.39 0.31 -25.52
CA PRO A 269 -5.26 -0.07 -26.93
C PRO A 269 -5.71 -1.50 -27.21
N ILE A 270 -5.42 -2.46 -26.33
CA ILE A 270 -5.89 -3.85 -26.52
C ILE A 270 -7.42 -3.90 -26.48
N ARG A 271 -8.04 -3.21 -25.51
CA ARG A 271 -9.49 -3.16 -25.40
C ARG A 271 -10.11 -2.47 -26.61
N LEU A 272 -9.52 -1.38 -27.08
CA LEU A 272 -9.93 -0.72 -28.30
C LEU A 272 -9.92 -1.68 -29.50
N LEU A 273 -8.85 -2.49 -29.65
CA LEU A 273 -8.75 -3.46 -30.73
C LEU A 273 -9.83 -4.55 -30.63
N ILE A 274 -10.28 -4.88 -29.43
CA ILE A 274 -11.31 -5.90 -29.18
C ILE A 274 -12.73 -5.34 -29.37
N THR A 275 -13.03 -4.17 -28.81
CA THR A 275 -14.39 -3.61 -28.79
C THR A 275 -14.67 -2.73 -30.01
N GLY A 276 -13.64 -2.17 -30.64
CA GLY A 276 -13.79 -1.17 -31.70
C GLY A 276 -14.36 0.17 -31.22
N ASN A 277 -14.61 0.34 -29.91
CA ASN A 277 -15.25 1.52 -29.34
C ASN A 277 -14.24 2.39 -28.60
N TRP A 278 -13.80 3.47 -29.26
CA TRP A 278 -12.85 4.42 -28.67
C TRP A 278 -13.44 5.19 -27.49
N ALA A 279 -14.72 5.55 -27.54
CA ALA A 279 -15.36 6.37 -26.51
C ALA A 279 -15.42 5.64 -25.16
N GLU A 280 -15.88 4.39 -25.17
CA GLU A 280 -15.96 3.56 -23.95
C GLU A 280 -14.57 3.27 -23.38
N SER A 281 -13.61 2.89 -24.23
CA SER A 281 -12.24 2.58 -23.78
C SER A 281 -11.54 3.79 -23.14
N LEU A 282 -11.79 5.00 -23.66
CA LEU A 282 -11.22 6.23 -23.14
C LEU A 282 -11.93 6.68 -21.85
N GLN A 283 -13.25 6.53 -21.77
CA GLN A 283 -14.00 6.80 -20.54
C GLN A 283 -13.53 5.87 -19.40
N ASP A 284 -13.37 4.58 -19.67
CA ASP A 284 -12.85 3.61 -18.70
C ASP A 284 -11.42 3.95 -18.26
N PHE A 285 -10.57 4.43 -19.18
CA PHE A 285 -9.22 4.88 -18.84
C PHE A 285 -9.25 6.03 -17.83
N GLU A 286 -10.12 7.01 -18.04
CA GLU A 286 -10.26 8.15 -17.14
C GLU A 286 -10.89 7.79 -15.81
N GLU A 287 -11.95 6.98 -15.82
CA GLU A 287 -12.56 6.47 -14.60
C GLU A 287 -11.53 5.69 -13.77
N PHE A 288 -10.70 4.88 -14.41
CA PHE A 288 -9.58 4.22 -13.75
C PHE A 288 -8.52 5.22 -13.25
N ALA A 289 -8.12 6.20 -14.04
CA ALA A 289 -7.11 7.18 -13.66
C ALA A 289 -7.56 8.01 -12.44
N ILE A 290 -8.81 8.45 -12.43
CA ILE A 290 -9.44 9.15 -11.30
C ILE A 290 -9.65 8.18 -10.12
N GLY A 291 -10.08 6.95 -10.36
CA GLY A 291 -10.16 5.93 -9.30
C GLY A 291 -8.81 5.67 -8.64
N ALA A 292 -7.74 5.59 -9.44
CA ALA A 292 -6.38 5.36 -8.97
C ALA A 292 -5.87 6.49 -8.07
N GLY A 293 -6.33 7.73 -8.26
CA GLY A 293 -6.01 8.84 -7.37
C GLY A 293 -6.51 8.62 -5.94
N LEU A 294 -7.69 8.03 -5.78
CA LEU A 294 -8.26 7.66 -4.46
C LEU A 294 -7.48 6.52 -3.79
N LEU A 295 -6.83 5.65 -4.59
CA LEU A 295 -5.99 4.55 -4.10
C LEU A 295 -4.54 4.98 -3.84
N LEU A 296 -4.11 6.13 -4.35
CA LEU A 296 -2.74 6.63 -4.18
C LEU A 296 -2.28 6.70 -2.71
N PRO A 297 -3.10 7.09 -1.71
CA PRO A 297 -2.71 7.07 -0.31
C PRO A 297 -2.41 5.67 0.22
N LEU A 298 -3.12 4.65 -0.28
CA LEU A 298 -2.89 3.26 0.10
C LEU A 298 -1.58 2.75 -0.50
N VAL A 299 -1.32 3.05 -1.78
CA VAL A 299 -0.04 2.73 -2.43
C VAL A 299 1.14 3.46 -1.76
N ALA A 300 0.94 4.75 -1.42
CA ALA A 300 1.92 5.54 -0.68
C ALA A 300 2.17 4.98 0.73
N SER A 301 1.14 4.47 1.40
CA SER A 301 1.27 3.77 2.69
C SER A 301 2.13 2.50 2.57
N LEU A 302 1.96 1.71 1.51
CA LEU A 302 2.81 0.55 1.23
C LEU A 302 4.26 0.95 0.96
N ALA A 303 4.49 2.02 0.20
CA ALA A 303 5.83 2.59 0.03
C ALA A 303 6.39 3.12 1.36
N GLY A 304 5.53 3.63 2.25
CA GLY A 304 5.87 4.06 3.60
C GLY A 304 6.37 2.91 4.47
N LEU A 305 5.78 1.70 4.32
CA LEU A 305 6.28 0.50 4.98
C LEU A 305 7.73 0.24 4.57
N LEU A 306 8.02 0.26 3.27
CA LEU A 306 9.37 0.07 2.74
C LEU A 306 10.33 1.14 3.26
N LEU A 307 9.93 2.42 3.17
CA LEU A 307 10.75 3.55 3.61
C LEU A 307 11.10 3.47 5.10
N GLY A 308 10.14 3.07 5.93
CA GLY A 308 10.30 2.96 7.36
C GLY A 308 11.11 1.74 7.81
N THR A 309 11.34 0.74 6.94
CA THR A 309 12.27 -0.36 7.28
C THR A 309 13.71 0.16 7.28
N THR A 310 14.36 0.10 8.45
CA THR A 310 15.81 0.32 8.55
C THR A 310 16.51 -0.93 8.00
N TYR A 311 17.20 -0.78 6.88
CA TYR A 311 17.91 -1.89 6.23
C TYR A 311 19.12 -2.26 7.08
N SER A 312 18.97 -3.29 7.91
CA SER A 312 20.06 -3.98 8.63
C SER A 312 20.18 -5.42 8.14
N GLY A 313 20.08 -5.63 6.82
CA GLY A 313 20.27 -6.97 6.25
C GLY A 313 21.73 -7.42 6.39
N PRO A 314 22.00 -8.70 6.67
CA PRO A 314 23.35 -9.26 6.61
C PRO A 314 23.89 -9.07 5.19
N GLN A 315 24.98 -8.32 5.07
CA GLN A 315 25.68 -8.14 3.81
C GLN A 315 26.37 -9.45 3.44
N SER A 316 26.11 -9.96 2.24
CA SER A 316 26.94 -11.03 1.70
C SER A 316 28.33 -10.46 1.42
N ARG A 317 29.28 -10.79 2.28
CA ARG A 317 30.67 -10.83 1.84
C ARG A 317 30.73 -11.93 0.80
N ASP A 318 30.90 -11.55 -0.46
CA ASP A 318 31.21 -12.51 -1.49
C ASP A 318 32.64 -12.98 -1.23
N HIS A 319 32.81 -14.09 -0.51
CA HIS A 319 34.12 -14.59 -0.09
C HIS A 319 35.02 -15.01 -1.27
N ALA A 320 34.44 -15.13 -2.47
CA ALA A 320 35.15 -15.39 -3.71
C ALA A 320 35.60 -14.11 -4.44
N ALA A 321 35.13 -12.92 -4.04
CA ALA A 321 35.52 -11.68 -4.70
C ALA A 321 36.96 -11.32 -4.34
N THR A 322 37.85 -11.36 -5.33
CA THR A 322 39.22 -10.89 -5.17
C THR A 322 39.25 -9.35 -5.22
N ILE A 323 40.34 -8.73 -4.74
CA ILE A 323 40.56 -7.27 -4.83
C ILE A 323 40.43 -6.75 -6.28
N ARG A 324 40.66 -7.63 -7.26
CA ARG A 324 40.51 -7.34 -8.69
C ARG A 324 39.04 -7.26 -9.14
N ASP A 325 38.15 -8.04 -8.52
CA ASP A 325 36.71 -8.05 -8.82
C ASP A 325 35.98 -6.83 -8.22
N LEU A 326 36.50 -6.29 -7.13
CA LEU A 326 36.09 -5.00 -6.55
C LEU A 326 36.26 -3.81 -7.50
N ASN A 327 37.16 -3.93 -8.48
CA ASN A 327 37.41 -2.89 -9.49
C ASN A 327 36.62 -3.09 -10.79
N THR A 328 36.05 -4.27 -11.03
CA THR A 328 35.35 -4.63 -12.29
C THR A 328 33.86 -4.85 -12.12
N GLN A 329 33.40 -5.26 -10.93
CA GLN A 329 31.99 -5.27 -10.57
C GLN A 329 31.57 -3.90 -10.04
N GLU A 330 30.36 -3.46 -10.37
CA GLU A 330 29.88 -2.13 -9.98
C GLU A 330 30.05 -1.90 -8.46
N PRO A 331 30.89 -0.94 -8.03
CA PRO A 331 31.39 -0.83 -6.66
C PRO A 331 30.31 -0.49 -5.61
N PHE A 332 29.10 -0.16 -6.06
CA PHE A 332 28.02 0.33 -5.20
C PHE A 332 27.27 -0.77 -4.44
N ASP A 333 27.24 -2.00 -4.94
CA ASP A 333 26.52 -3.08 -4.27
C ASP A 333 27.22 -3.62 -3.01
N GLN A 334 28.53 -3.31 -2.88
CA GLN A 334 29.39 -3.67 -1.76
C GLN A 334 29.73 -2.48 -0.84
N MET A 335 29.51 -1.23 -1.31
CA MET A 335 29.61 -0.03 -0.46
C MET A 335 28.44 0.00 0.52
N SER A 336 28.66 -0.67 1.65
CA SER A 336 27.78 -0.73 2.81
C SER A 336 27.14 0.62 3.20
N SER A 337 25.99 0.55 3.89
CA SER A 337 25.47 1.68 4.68
C SER A 337 26.52 2.28 5.64
N PHE A 338 27.59 1.54 5.92
CA PHE A 338 28.72 1.92 6.77
C PHE A 338 29.61 3.02 6.16
N LEU A 339 29.74 3.10 4.83
CA LEU A 339 30.50 4.17 4.17
C LEU A 339 29.67 5.46 3.97
N ALA A 340 28.35 5.34 3.89
CA ALA A 340 27.42 6.47 3.95
C ALA A 340 27.20 6.97 5.39
N SER A 341 27.43 6.12 6.41
CA SER A 341 27.28 6.45 7.82
C SER A 341 28.54 7.08 8.42
N ARG A 342 28.89 8.29 7.97
CA ARG A 342 29.48 9.23 8.94
C ARG A 342 28.45 9.44 10.07
N PRO A 343 28.83 9.85 11.29
CA PRO A 343 27.88 10.03 12.38
C PRO A 343 26.82 11.08 12.02
N ILE A 344 25.63 10.61 11.60
CA ILE A 344 24.45 11.44 11.32
C ILE A 344 23.59 11.50 12.59
N THR A 345 23.13 12.70 12.92
CA THR A 345 22.20 12.91 14.05
C THR A 345 20.81 12.34 13.71
N SER A 346 20.03 11.95 14.72
CA SER A 346 18.67 11.42 14.48
C SER A 346 17.77 12.43 13.76
N ALA A 347 17.98 13.73 13.98
CA ALA A 347 17.28 14.81 13.30
C ALA A 347 17.65 14.90 11.81
N GLN A 348 18.94 14.80 11.47
CA GLN A 348 19.40 14.78 10.08
C GLN A 348 18.91 13.54 9.34
N TYR A 349 18.94 12.36 9.98
CA TYR A 349 18.41 11.15 9.37
C TYR A 349 16.90 11.24 9.15
N ALA A 350 16.15 11.81 10.10
CA ALA A 350 14.73 12.08 9.92
C ALA A 350 14.45 13.02 8.75
N ALA A 351 15.26 14.08 8.59
CA ALA A 351 15.15 14.99 7.46
C ALA A 351 15.40 14.28 6.12
N VAL A 352 16.40 13.38 6.07
CA VAL A 352 16.67 12.56 4.87
C VAL A 352 15.47 11.67 4.51
N ILE A 353 14.87 10.99 5.50
CA ILE A 353 13.68 10.16 5.27
C ILE A 353 12.50 11.00 4.77
N LEU A 354 12.22 12.15 5.40
CA LEU A 354 11.12 13.03 4.98
C LEU A 354 11.35 13.65 3.60
N GLN A 355 12.59 14.02 3.26
CA GLN A 355 12.93 14.50 1.92
C GLN A 355 12.78 13.40 0.87
N THR A 356 13.18 12.17 1.21
CA THR A 356 12.98 10.99 0.35
C THR A 356 11.48 10.76 0.11
N ALA A 357 10.67 10.79 1.17
CA ALA A 357 9.21 10.68 1.06
C ALA A 357 8.59 11.79 0.22
N ALA A 358 9.04 13.04 0.41
CA ALA A 358 8.53 14.20 -0.33
C ALA A 358 8.82 14.07 -1.83
N ARG A 359 10.04 13.64 -2.18
CA ARG A 359 10.41 13.35 -3.57
C ARG A 359 9.58 12.20 -4.14
N ALA A 360 9.36 11.14 -3.35
CA ALA A 360 8.63 9.96 -3.80
C ALA A 360 7.17 10.30 -4.11
N VAL A 361 6.54 11.08 -3.23
CA VAL A 361 5.17 11.58 -3.41
C VAL A 361 5.11 12.57 -4.56
N GLY A 362 6.05 13.51 -4.65
CA GLY A 362 6.09 14.47 -5.77
C GLY A 362 6.19 13.79 -7.13
N TRP A 363 7.11 12.84 -7.30
CA TRP A 363 7.26 12.08 -8.55
C TRP A 363 6.09 11.13 -8.80
N GLY A 364 5.63 10.40 -7.79
CA GLY A 364 4.47 9.50 -7.93
C GLY A 364 3.20 10.26 -8.30
N TRP A 365 2.92 11.37 -7.61
CA TRP A 365 1.75 12.20 -7.87
C TRP A 365 1.84 12.89 -9.24
N THR A 366 3.00 13.41 -9.65
CA THR A 366 3.15 14.04 -10.98
C THR A 366 2.96 13.04 -12.12
N LEU A 367 3.45 11.80 -11.99
CA LEU A 367 3.22 10.75 -12.97
C LEU A 367 1.73 10.39 -13.07
N TRP A 368 1.05 10.24 -11.93
CA TRP A 368 -0.39 9.99 -11.89
C TRP A 368 -1.20 11.16 -12.48
N ALA A 369 -0.86 12.40 -12.09
CA ALA A 369 -1.52 13.59 -12.57
C ALA A 369 -1.34 13.72 -14.09
N LEU A 370 -0.11 13.49 -14.61
CA LEU A 370 0.16 13.52 -16.04
C LEU A 370 -0.69 12.49 -16.80
N ALA A 371 -0.79 11.26 -16.29
CA ALA A 371 -1.64 10.23 -16.90
C ALA A 371 -3.13 10.65 -16.92
N THR A 372 -3.61 11.21 -15.81
CA THR A 372 -5.01 11.67 -15.67
C THR A 372 -5.31 12.86 -16.58
N PHE A 373 -4.44 13.88 -16.62
CA PHE A 373 -4.59 15.04 -17.49
C PHE A 373 -4.46 14.68 -18.96
N THR A 374 -3.60 13.72 -19.31
CA THR A 374 -3.47 13.23 -20.70
C THR A 374 -4.75 12.53 -21.14
N GLY A 375 -5.34 11.69 -20.27
CA GLY A 375 -6.67 11.12 -20.50
C GLY A 375 -7.72 12.20 -20.73
N GLY A 376 -7.85 13.11 -19.74
CA GLY A 376 -8.78 14.25 -19.79
C GLY A 376 -8.68 15.06 -21.08
N PHE A 377 -7.45 15.37 -21.49
CA PHE A 377 -7.19 16.10 -22.72
C PHE A 377 -7.61 15.31 -23.97
N LEU A 378 -7.32 14.00 -24.01
CA LEU A 378 -7.78 13.14 -25.10
C LEU A 378 -9.31 13.09 -25.17
N SER A 379 -10.02 12.98 -24.04
CA SER A 379 -11.49 12.94 -24.05
C SER A 379 -12.10 14.25 -24.54
N LEU A 380 -11.51 15.38 -24.13
CA LEU A 380 -11.90 16.69 -24.66
C LEU A 380 -11.67 16.79 -26.17
N LEU A 381 -10.52 16.30 -26.68
CA LEU A 381 -10.25 16.29 -28.12
C LEU A 381 -11.21 15.39 -28.90
N THR A 382 -11.68 14.30 -28.30
CA THR A 382 -12.54 13.30 -28.96
C THR A 382 -14.03 13.48 -28.66
N ASN A 383 -14.42 14.55 -27.94
CA ASN A 383 -15.78 14.79 -27.46
C ASN A 383 -16.39 13.63 -26.64
N VAL A 384 -15.55 12.89 -25.94
CA VAL A 384 -15.99 11.86 -24.99
C VAL A 384 -16.33 12.56 -23.67
N PRO A 385 -17.49 12.29 -23.05
CA PRO A 385 -17.86 12.94 -21.81
C PRO A 385 -16.88 12.59 -20.69
N LEU A 386 -16.38 13.61 -19.99
CA LEU A 386 -15.56 13.42 -18.80
C LEU A 386 -16.38 12.78 -17.67
N PRO A 387 -15.78 11.92 -16.83
CA PRO A 387 -16.44 11.30 -15.69
C PRO A 387 -17.08 12.32 -14.75
N GLY A 388 -18.28 12.02 -14.26
CA GLY A 388 -19.05 12.92 -13.40
C GLY A 388 -18.33 13.38 -12.12
N MET A 389 -17.33 12.63 -11.65
CA MET A 389 -16.48 13.03 -10.51
C MET A 389 -15.75 14.36 -10.74
N VAL A 390 -15.40 14.68 -11.99
CA VAL A 390 -14.71 15.95 -12.36
C VAL A 390 -15.59 17.16 -12.06
N PHE A 391 -16.91 17.01 -12.19
CA PHE A 391 -17.89 18.09 -12.00
C PHE A 391 -18.58 18.06 -10.63
N SER A 392 -18.21 17.12 -9.77
CA SER A 392 -18.83 16.98 -8.44
C SER A 392 -18.46 18.11 -7.48
N ALA A 393 -19.38 18.44 -6.56
CA ALA A 393 -19.14 19.41 -5.49
C ALA A 393 -17.99 18.91 -4.59
N GLY A 394 -16.78 19.46 -4.80
CA GLY A 394 -15.55 19.01 -4.13
C GLY A 394 -14.40 18.64 -5.06
N SER A 395 -14.59 18.71 -6.38
CA SER A 395 -13.51 18.47 -7.36
C SER A 395 -12.27 19.35 -7.13
N GLY A 396 -12.44 20.60 -6.66
CA GLY A 396 -11.33 21.49 -6.29
C GLY A 396 -10.42 20.92 -5.19
N TRP A 397 -10.96 20.05 -4.33
CA TRP A 397 -10.21 19.37 -3.27
C TRP A 397 -9.59 18.05 -3.72
N TYR A 398 -10.00 17.50 -4.85
CA TYR A 398 -9.59 16.18 -5.28
C TYR A 398 -8.07 16.10 -5.51
N LEU A 399 -7.51 16.99 -6.33
CA LEU A 399 -6.06 17.05 -6.60
C LEU A 399 -5.19 17.34 -5.35
N PRO A 400 -5.46 18.39 -4.55
CA PRO A 400 -4.67 18.62 -3.34
C PRO A 400 -4.90 17.52 -2.29
N GLY A 401 -6.11 16.95 -2.24
CA GLY A 401 -6.47 15.85 -1.37
C GLY A 401 -5.66 14.59 -1.66
N THR A 402 -5.52 14.17 -2.93
CA THR A 402 -4.73 12.98 -3.29
C THR A 402 -3.25 13.19 -3.00
N LEU A 403 -2.71 14.39 -3.24
CA LEU A 403 -1.31 14.73 -2.92
C LEU A 403 -1.05 14.66 -1.40
N LEU A 404 -1.87 15.35 -0.61
CA LEU A 404 -1.71 15.41 0.84
C LEU A 404 -2.00 14.06 1.50
N ALA A 405 -2.98 13.30 1.00
CA ALA A 405 -3.29 11.97 1.51
C ALA A 405 -2.17 10.96 1.18
N ALA A 406 -1.55 11.06 -0.01
CA ALA A 406 -0.35 10.28 -0.33
C ALA A 406 0.82 10.63 0.59
N TRP A 407 1.03 11.93 0.88
CA TRP A 407 2.01 12.38 1.87
C TRP A 407 1.75 11.81 3.27
N ILE A 408 0.52 11.90 3.76
CA ILE A 408 0.12 11.34 5.07
C ILE A 408 0.37 9.82 5.07
N GLY A 409 -0.08 9.12 4.03
CA GLY A 409 0.08 7.67 3.90
C GLY A 409 1.53 7.23 4.01
N ILE A 410 2.43 7.78 3.17
CA ILE A 410 3.84 7.38 3.18
C ILE A 410 4.54 7.75 4.49
N THR A 411 4.29 8.96 5.01
CA THR A 411 5.07 9.48 6.13
C THR A 411 4.59 8.99 7.49
N CYS A 412 3.28 8.90 7.72
CA CYS A 412 2.74 8.35 8.96
C CYS A 412 3.10 6.86 9.07
N VAL A 413 2.94 6.09 7.99
CA VAL A 413 3.31 4.66 8.01
C VAL A 413 4.81 4.46 8.15
N ALA A 414 5.64 5.24 7.44
CA ALA A 414 7.09 5.19 7.64
C ALA A 414 7.46 5.50 9.10
N SER A 415 6.88 6.56 9.69
CA SER A 415 7.13 6.90 11.09
C SER A 415 6.70 5.79 12.05
N ALA A 416 5.57 5.13 11.79
CA ALA A 416 5.08 4.01 12.59
C ALA A 416 6.01 2.79 12.49
N VAL A 417 6.51 2.45 11.30
CA VAL A 417 7.47 1.35 11.11
C VAL A 417 8.81 1.66 11.76
N LEU A 418 9.29 2.91 11.65
CA LEU A 418 10.54 3.36 12.28
C LEU A 418 10.54 3.20 13.80
N THR A 419 9.38 3.16 14.46
CA THR A 419 9.30 2.87 15.92
C THR A 419 9.68 1.43 16.28
N GLY A 420 9.76 0.52 15.30
CA GLY A 420 9.95 -0.92 15.52
C GLY A 420 8.76 -1.60 16.19
N ARG A 421 7.61 -0.92 16.33
CA ARG A 421 6.39 -1.40 17.03
C ARG A 421 5.15 -1.31 16.15
N PHE A 422 5.33 -1.54 14.85
CA PHE A 422 4.26 -1.47 13.85
C PHE A 422 3.01 -2.27 14.25
N THR A 423 3.17 -3.40 14.95
CA THR A 423 2.05 -4.22 15.44
C THR A 423 1.10 -3.49 16.40
N ARG A 424 1.59 -2.56 17.22
CA ARG A 424 0.74 -1.77 18.12
C ARG A 424 -0.03 -0.70 17.35
N PHE A 425 0.64 -0.07 16.39
CA PHE A 425 0.02 0.90 15.50
C PHE A 425 -1.08 0.24 14.67
N SER A 426 -0.81 -0.92 14.06
CA SER A 426 -1.80 -1.65 13.28
C SER A 426 -3.01 -2.06 14.12
N MET A 427 -2.81 -2.53 15.36
CA MET A 427 -3.92 -2.83 16.27
C MET A 427 -4.78 -1.59 16.59
N ALA A 428 -4.17 -0.43 16.86
CA ALA A 428 -4.90 0.80 17.14
C ALA A 428 -5.67 1.31 15.89
N PHE A 429 -5.04 1.23 14.73
CA PHE A 429 -5.65 1.60 13.45
C PHE A 429 -6.85 0.71 13.12
N VAL A 430 -6.67 -0.62 13.22
CA VAL A 430 -7.74 -1.61 13.02
C VAL A 430 -8.87 -1.40 14.02
N SER A 431 -8.56 -1.16 15.31
CA SER A 431 -9.56 -0.90 16.34
C SER A 431 -10.37 0.37 16.05
N THR A 432 -9.72 1.46 15.65
CA THR A 432 -10.40 2.74 15.34
C THR A 432 -11.39 2.58 14.19
N ILE A 433 -10.99 1.86 13.15
CA ILE A 433 -11.85 1.59 12.00
C ILE A 433 -12.96 0.61 12.39
N PHE A 434 -12.67 -0.45 13.14
CA PHE A 434 -13.69 -1.36 13.64
C PHE A 434 -14.76 -0.62 14.46
N VAL A 435 -14.36 0.26 15.38
CA VAL A 435 -15.28 1.11 16.14
C VAL A 435 -16.09 2.00 15.20
N SER A 436 -15.45 2.66 14.23
CA SER A 436 -16.14 3.50 13.24
C SER A 436 -17.17 2.71 12.45
N ILE A 437 -16.86 1.45 12.15
CA ILE A 437 -17.73 0.58 11.38
C ILE A 437 -18.88 0.06 12.22
N VAL A 438 -18.65 -0.43 13.43
CA VAL A 438 -19.74 -0.88 14.33
C VAL A 438 -20.64 0.28 14.72
N PHE A 439 -20.09 1.49 14.84
CA PHE A 439 -20.85 2.68 15.18
C PHE A 439 -21.91 3.02 14.13
N ASN A 440 -21.61 2.86 12.83
CA ASN A 440 -22.52 3.25 11.75
C ASN A 440 -23.87 2.48 11.75
N PRO A 441 -23.94 1.14 11.75
CA PRO A 441 -25.19 0.39 11.76
C PRO A 441 -25.92 0.51 13.11
N VAL A 442 -25.20 0.61 14.22
CA VAL A 442 -25.80 0.81 15.55
C VAL A 442 -26.48 2.17 15.62
N THR A 443 -25.84 3.22 15.12
CA THR A 443 -26.49 4.52 15.02
C THR A 443 -27.61 4.50 13.99
N ASP A 444 -27.47 3.76 12.89
CA ASP A 444 -28.51 3.71 11.87
C ASP A 444 -29.82 3.10 12.33
N GLN A 445 -29.76 2.05 13.14
CA GLN A 445 -30.95 1.34 13.64
C GLN A 445 -31.60 2.03 14.86
N TRP A 446 -30.81 2.70 15.71
CA TRP A 446 -31.27 3.14 17.03
C TRP A 446 -31.31 4.65 17.23
N ALA A 447 -30.64 5.43 16.37
CA ALA A 447 -30.55 6.89 16.53
C ALA A 447 -31.46 7.64 15.55
N SER A 448 -32.16 8.66 16.04
CA SER A 448 -32.84 9.63 15.19
C SER A 448 -31.82 10.37 14.30
N GLN A 449 -32.25 10.90 13.15
CA GLN A 449 -31.35 11.60 12.22
C GLN A 449 -30.59 12.77 12.87
N GLN A 450 -31.24 13.48 13.82
CA GLN A 450 -30.60 14.51 14.63
C GLN A 450 -29.52 13.93 15.55
N LEU A 451 -29.81 12.83 16.25
CA LEU A 451 -28.84 12.16 17.11
C LEU A 451 -27.64 11.64 16.29
N LYS A 452 -27.86 11.12 15.07
CA LYS A 452 -26.77 10.72 14.16
C LYS A 452 -25.85 11.89 13.83
N GLN A 453 -26.39 13.06 13.50
CA GLN A 453 -25.59 14.25 13.20
C GLN A 453 -24.77 14.70 14.41
N ILE A 454 -25.38 14.72 15.61
CA ILE A 454 -24.70 15.06 16.86
C ILE A 454 -23.59 14.05 17.16
N LEU A 455 -23.86 12.76 16.99
CA LEU A 455 -22.91 11.67 17.21
C LEU A 455 -21.73 11.73 16.23
N LEU A 456 -22.00 11.96 14.94
CA LEU A 456 -20.95 12.14 13.93
C LEU A 456 -20.09 13.37 14.21
N LEU A 457 -20.71 14.50 14.60
CA LEU A 457 -19.99 15.70 14.99
C LEU A 457 -19.16 15.47 16.26
N GLY A 458 -19.71 14.79 17.26
CA GLY A 458 -19.01 14.46 18.50
C GLY A 458 -17.84 13.52 18.28
N LEU A 459 -18.01 12.48 17.46
CA LEU A 459 -16.96 11.53 17.12
C LEU A 459 -15.84 12.18 16.29
N SER A 460 -16.20 12.95 15.25
CA SER A 460 -15.21 13.68 14.44
C SER A 460 -14.47 14.74 15.26
N GLY A 461 -15.18 15.44 16.16
CA GLY A 461 -14.59 16.36 17.12
C GLY A 461 -13.61 15.68 18.08
N LEU A 462 -13.97 14.50 18.62
CA LEU A 462 -13.11 13.71 19.50
C LEU A 462 -11.85 13.22 18.77
N ILE A 463 -11.99 12.69 17.56
CA ILE A 463 -10.86 12.25 16.73
C ILE A 463 -9.93 13.44 16.45
N CYS A 464 -10.50 14.59 16.10
CA CYS A 464 -9.75 15.81 15.85
C CYS A 464 -8.96 16.25 17.09
N LEU A 465 -9.60 16.27 18.25
CA LEU A 465 -8.98 16.62 19.53
C LEU A 465 -7.84 15.65 19.89
N LEU A 466 -8.04 14.34 19.69
CA LEU A 466 -7.00 13.34 19.89
C LEU A 466 -5.79 13.56 18.97
N ILE A 467 -6.03 13.86 17.69
CA ILE A 467 -4.96 14.13 16.71
C ILE A 467 -4.22 15.44 17.05
N LEU A 468 -4.93 16.50 17.43
CA LEU A 468 -4.34 17.78 17.83
C LEU A 468 -3.49 17.64 19.10
N ILE A 469 -4.02 16.99 20.14
CA ILE A 469 -3.28 16.73 21.38
C ILE A 469 -2.08 15.82 21.09
N GLY A 470 -2.26 14.74 20.35
CA GLY A 470 -1.18 13.82 19.97
C GLY A 470 -0.06 14.52 19.21
N THR A 471 -0.41 15.36 18.23
CA THR A 471 0.54 16.17 17.47
C THR A 471 1.27 17.16 18.37
N SER A 472 0.54 17.89 19.22
CA SER A 472 1.11 18.87 20.15
C SER A 472 2.09 18.23 21.13
N LEU A 473 1.73 17.06 21.69
CA LEU A 473 2.60 16.28 22.57
C LEU A 473 3.83 15.74 21.83
N ALA A 474 3.69 15.33 20.57
CA ALA A 474 4.82 14.89 19.74
C ALA A 474 5.80 16.05 19.48
N PHE A 475 5.31 17.24 19.09
CA PHE A 475 6.17 18.41 18.92
C PHE A 475 6.84 18.83 20.23
N ALA A 476 6.08 18.90 21.33
CA ALA A 476 6.64 19.22 22.65
C ALA A 476 7.73 18.22 23.07
N SER A 477 7.51 16.92 22.84
CA SER A 477 8.48 15.86 23.14
C SER A 477 9.73 15.95 22.26
N ALA A 478 9.56 16.27 20.97
CA ALA A 478 10.68 16.43 20.04
C ALA A 478 11.54 17.66 20.36
N VAL A 479 10.94 18.78 20.77
CA VAL A 479 11.66 19.97 21.24
C VAL A 479 12.39 19.70 22.55
N ARG A 480 11.72 19.07 23.54
CA ARG A 480 12.34 18.72 24.83
C ARG A 480 13.56 17.81 24.66
N ARG A 481 13.57 16.94 23.65
CA ARG A 481 14.69 16.06 23.31
C ARG A 481 15.72 16.69 22.36
N ALA A 482 15.61 17.99 22.08
CA ALA A 482 16.47 18.72 21.13
C ALA A 482 16.55 18.10 19.72
N LEU A 483 15.51 17.36 19.31
CA LEU A 483 15.42 16.74 17.98
C LEU A 483 14.87 17.72 16.93
N LEU A 484 14.14 18.74 17.38
CA LEU A 484 13.58 19.81 16.57
C LEU A 484 13.92 21.17 17.17
N SER A 485 14.29 22.13 16.32
CA SER A 485 14.50 23.53 16.74
C SER A 485 13.18 24.29 16.86
N SER A 486 13.09 25.25 17.77
CA SER A 486 11.90 26.12 17.91
C SER A 486 11.57 26.89 16.63
N ARG A 487 12.58 27.17 15.79
CA ARG A 487 12.38 27.76 14.45
C ARG A 487 11.63 26.81 13.52
N ALA A 488 11.97 25.53 13.51
CA ALA A 488 11.27 24.52 12.72
C ALA A 488 9.80 24.38 13.19
N VAL A 489 9.56 24.36 14.50
CA VAL A 489 8.19 24.32 15.05
C VAL A 489 7.36 25.52 14.58
N ARG A 490 7.89 26.74 14.67
CA ARG A 490 7.18 27.94 14.17
C ARG A 490 6.85 27.85 12.68
N ARG A 491 7.74 27.30 11.86
CA ARG A 491 7.48 27.06 10.43
C ARG A 491 6.39 26.03 10.21
N CYS A 492 6.40 24.92 10.94
CA CYS A 492 5.35 23.90 10.86
C CYS A 492 3.98 24.45 11.29
N VAL A 493 3.93 25.25 12.35
CA VAL A 493 2.70 25.93 12.80
C VAL A 493 2.21 26.91 11.75
N GLY A 494 3.09 27.76 11.20
CA GLY A 494 2.72 28.68 10.12
C GLY A 494 2.20 27.94 8.87
N PHE A 495 2.86 26.86 8.47
CA PHE A 495 2.41 26.04 7.35
C PHE A 495 1.06 25.37 7.62
N TRP A 496 0.82 24.88 8.84
CA TRP A 496 -0.47 24.33 9.26
C TRP A 496 -1.58 25.38 9.21
N PHE A 497 -1.33 26.61 9.66
CA PHE A 497 -2.30 27.70 9.51
C PHE A 497 -2.62 27.98 8.04
N VAL A 498 -1.60 28.06 7.17
CA VAL A 498 -1.81 28.25 5.73
C VAL A 498 -2.64 27.12 5.13
N LEU A 499 -2.33 25.85 5.46
CA LEU A 499 -3.10 24.70 5.01
C LEU A 499 -4.57 24.77 5.44
N ASN A 500 -4.85 25.17 6.69
CA ASN A 500 -6.23 25.33 7.16
C ASN A 500 -6.95 26.49 6.47
N CYS A 501 -6.29 27.62 6.23
CA CYS A 501 -6.89 28.72 5.47
C CYS A 501 -7.22 28.31 4.03
N VAL A 502 -6.27 27.68 3.33
CA VAL A 502 -6.50 27.14 1.97
C VAL A 502 -7.62 26.12 1.99
N ALA A 503 -7.65 25.25 3.00
CA ALA A 503 -8.67 24.22 3.14
C ALA A 503 -10.09 24.81 3.29
N LEU A 504 -10.23 25.87 4.09
CA LEU A 504 -11.50 26.59 4.26
C LEU A 504 -11.89 27.36 3.00
N LEU A 505 -10.93 27.96 2.29
CA LEU A 505 -11.19 28.70 1.04
C LEU A 505 -11.64 27.80 -0.11
N LEU A 506 -11.09 26.57 -0.18
CA LEU A 506 -11.44 25.58 -1.21
C LEU A 506 -12.66 24.74 -0.83
N GLN A 507 -13.23 24.93 0.36
CA GLN A 507 -14.36 24.15 0.83
C GLN A 507 -15.58 24.37 -0.07
N PRO A 508 -16.15 23.32 -0.69
CA PRO A 508 -17.34 23.49 -1.52
C PRO A 508 -18.53 23.99 -0.68
N PRO A 509 -19.34 24.92 -1.23
CA PRO A 509 -20.51 25.44 -0.54
C PRO A 509 -21.50 24.31 -0.27
N GLY A 510 -22.03 24.24 0.96
CA GLY A 510 -23.03 23.24 1.36
C GLY A 510 -22.50 21.98 2.05
N LEU A 511 -21.19 21.89 2.34
CA LEU A 511 -20.68 20.79 3.17
C LEU A 511 -21.21 20.86 4.61
N PRO A 512 -21.56 19.70 5.22
CA PRO A 512 -22.02 19.67 6.60
C PRO A 512 -20.92 20.10 7.57
N SER A 513 -21.31 20.73 8.69
CA SER A 513 -20.38 21.23 9.71
C SER A 513 -19.50 20.15 10.33
N SER A 514 -19.91 18.88 10.29
CA SER A 514 -19.12 17.72 10.73
C SER A 514 -17.86 17.48 9.89
N VAL A 515 -17.73 18.11 8.72
CA VAL A 515 -16.53 17.99 7.86
C VAL A 515 -15.40 18.88 8.36
N LEU A 516 -15.69 19.97 9.08
CA LEU A 516 -14.67 20.89 9.58
C LEU A 516 -13.66 20.23 10.53
N PRO A 517 -14.07 19.44 11.56
CA PRO A 517 -13.13 18.67 12.37
C PRO A 517 -12.29 17.68 11.55
N CYS A 518 -12.86 17.09 10.50
CA CYS A 518 -12.14 16.16 9.62
C CYS A 518 -11.06 16.88 8.81
N ILE A 519 -11.37 18.05 8.25
CA ILE A 519 -10.38 18.90 7.55
C ILE A 519 -9.25 19.28 8.49
N LEU A 520 -9.57 19.74 9.70
CA LEU A 520 -8.58 20.12 10.71
C LEU A 520 -7.70 18.94 11.13
N SER A 521 -8.30 17.75 11.27
CA SER A 521 -7.56 16.51 11.54
C SER A 521 -6.61 16.17 10.39
N PHE A 522 -7.11 16.26 9.15
CA PHE A 522 -6.35 15.95 7.95
C PHE A 522 -5.14 16.88 7.78
N THR A 523 -5.31 18.20 7.90
CA THR A 523 -4.21 19.17 7.84
C THR A 523 -3.21 18.99 8.98
N THR A 524 -3.67 18.58 10.16
CA THR A 524 -2.80 18.23 11.29
C THR A 524 -1.96 16.99 11.02
N LEU A 525 -2.52 15.96 10.39
CA LEU A 525 -1.78 14.76 9.99
C LEU A 525 -0.69 15.05 8.96
N VAL A 526 -0.84 16.09 8.12
CA VAL A 526 0.22 16.51 7.17
C VAL A 526 1.49 16.96 7.90
N ILE A 527 1.36 17.62 9.06
CA ILE A 527 2.51 18.17 9.81
C ILE A 527 3.05 17.22 10.90
N LEU A 528 2.23 16.26 11.35
CA LEU A 528 2.61 15.28 12.38
C LEU A 528 3.96 14.58 12.11
N PRO A 529 4.29 14.12 10.87
CA PRO A 529 5.52 13.43 10.56
C PRO A 529 6.81 14.19 10.89
N PHE A 530 6.78 15.52 10.86
CA PHE A 530 7.95 16.34 11.18
C PHE A 530 8.40 16.14 12.63
N ALA A 531 7.48 15.83 13.54
CA ALA A 531 7.79 15.50 14.93
C ALA A 531 7.92 14.00 15.18
N THR A 532 7.07 13.17 14.57
CA THR A 532 7.05 11.72 14.87
C THR A 532 8.23 10.97 14.26
N THR A 533 8.70 11.35 13.06
CA THR A 533 9.84 10.69 12.41
C THR A 533 11.13 10.77 13.23
N PRO A 534 11.60 11.96 13.69
CA PRO A 534 12.80 12.03 14.51
C PRO A 534 12.61 11.35 15.88
N LEU A 535 11.40 11.41 16.47
CA LEU A 535 11.10 10.70 17.71
C LEU A 535 11.17 9.18 17.52
N ALA A 536 10.63 8.65 16.42
CA ALA A 536 10.66 7.24 16.09
C ALA A 536 12.09 6.74 15.91
N ILE A 537 12.91 7.47 15.16
CA ILE A 537 14.34 7.16 14.96
C ILE A 537 15.09 7.21 16.29
N ALA A 538 14.91 8.27 17.09
CA ALA A 538 15.56 8.38 18.39
C ALA A 538 15.15 7.26 19.35
N TRP A 539 13.89 6.82 19.28
CA TRP A 539 13.40 5.69 20.07
C TRP A 539 14.04 4.37 19.64
N ASN A 540 14.22 4.15 18.33
CA ASN A 540 14.71 2.88 17.80
C ASN A 540 16.23 2.79 17.73
N ARG A 541 16.98 3.90 17.74
CA ARG A 541 18.46 3.93 17.67
C ARG A 541 19.16 3.19 18.81
N HIS A 542 18.46 2.93 19.92
CA HIS A 542 18.96 2.18 21.07
C HIS A 542 18.65 0.67 20.99
N ARG A 543 18.04 0.20 19.90
CA ARG A 543 17.81 -1.21 19.58
C ARG A 543 18.63 -1.58 18.37
#